data_AF-A0A4Y8GSF9-F1
#
_entry.id   AF-A0A4Y8GSF9-F1
#
_cell.length_a   1.000
_cell.length_b   1.000
_cell.length_c   1.000
_cell.angle_alpha   90.00
_cell.angle_beta   90.00
_cell.angle_gamma   90.00
#
_symmetry.space_group_name_H-M   'P 1'
#
loop_
_entity.id
_entity.type
_entity.pdbx_description
1 polymer ?
#
loop_
_entity_poly.entity_id
_entity_poly.type
_entity_poly.pdbx_seq_one_letter_code
_entity_poly.pdbx_strand_id
1 'polypeptide(L)'
;MNLALRKIIYDPISYIHPQRVSLNNARISNPVLRSITNEMILLQYNLSVEHFSLNSSLIYYINNWKLFPLICLLSGCHFYRERFAERGFFYKVPDVLRNYLSAIPVEINEKARYKPGIVNYQNIITCGFSTLLPYVRQQPLAMQQRFNLLFPDFVDHIQLPLPLASTLLERITFYAKKNRDELDKLSCTWCCD
;
A
#
# COMPACT_ATOMS: atom_id res chain seq x y z
N MET A 1 0.58 23.72 9.45
CA MET A 1 0.46 22.26 9.21
C MET A 1 0.09 22.02 7.75
N ASN A 2 0.85 21.20 7.02
CA ASN A 2 0.57 20.86 5.61
C ASN A 2 -0.86 20.29 5.47
N LEU A 3 -1.65 20.76 4.50
CA LEU A 3 -3.05 20.34 4.32
C LEU A 3 -3.18 18.82 4.11
N ALA A 4 -2.25 18.22 3.36
CA ALA A 4 -2.21 16.78 3.15
C ALA A 4 -1.93 16.03 4.46
N LEU A 5 -1.00 16.54 5.28
CA LEU A 5 -0.75 15.97 6.60
C LEU A 5 -1.98 16.04 7.49
N ARG A 6 -2.66 17.19 7.55
CA ARG A 6 -3.89 17.33 8.35
C ARG A 6 -4.95 16.31 7.94
N LYS A 7 -5.08 16.07 6.63
CA LYS A 7 -5.98 15.06 6.10
C LYS A 7 -5.58 13.64 6.52
N ILE A 8 -4.29 13.32 6.48
CA ILE A 8 -3.80 12.02 6.96
C ILE A 8 -4.10 11.85 8.45
N ILE A 9 -3.82 12.88 9.26
CA ILE A 9 -3.96 12.80 10.72
C ILE A 9 -5.43 12.73 11.17
N TYR A 10 -6.30 13.57 10.61
CA TYR A 10 -7.66 13.78 11.14
C TYR A 10 -8.79 13.30 10.23
N ASP A 11 -8.49 12.79 9.03
CA ASP A 11 -9.51 12.33 8.08
C ASP A 11 -9.29 10.87 7.64
N PRO A 12 -9.21 9.89 8.57
CA PRO A 12 -8.94 8.50 8.25
C PRO A 12 -9.97 7.85 7.33
N ILE A 13 -11.24 8.25 7.37
CA ILE A 13 -12.27 7.74 6.45
C ILE A 13 -11.96 8.07 4.98
N SER A 14 -11.02 8.99 4.69
CA SER A 14 -10.58 9.28 3.32
C SER A 14 -9.66 8.24 2.70
N TYR A 15 -9.08 7.35 3.51
CA TYR A 15 -8.06 6.40 3.06
C TYR A 15 -8.12 5.03 3.72
N ILE A 16 -8.89 4.86 4.81
CA ILE A 16 -9.04 3.56 5.46
C ILE A 16 -9.59 2.53 4.46
N HIS A 17 -9.00 1.34 4.49
CA HIS A 17 -9.39 0.25 3.62
C HIS A 17 -10.83 -0.19 3.93
N PRO A 18 -11.69 -0.43 2.93
CA PRO A 18 -13.11 -0.75 3.16
C PRO A 18 -13.33 -1.98 4.05
N GLN A 19 -12.50 -3.02 3.97
CA GLN A 19 -12.63 -4.21 4.81
C GLN A 19 -12.44 -3.93 6.31
N ARG A 20 -11.80 -2.82 6.67
CA ARG A 20 -11.61 -2.42 8.07
C ARG A 20 -12.83 -1.71 8.65
N VAL A 21 -13.83 -1.40 7.83
CA VAL A 21 -14.97 -0.58 8.22
C VAL A 21 -16.26 -1.27 7.76
N SER A 22 -17.08 -1.72 8.71
CA SER A 22 -18.39 -2.33 8.43
C SER A 22 -19.45 -1.34 7.93
N LEU A 23 -19.06 -0.12 7.54
CA LEU A 23 -19.97 0.89 7.04
C LEU A 23 -20.37 0.53 5.61
N ASN A 24 -21.67 0.41 5.36
CA ASN A 24 -22.19 0.39 4.00
C ASN A 24 -21.56 1.58 3.25
N ASN A 25 -20.78 1.27 2.21
CA ASN A 25 -19.85 2.14 1.47
C ASN A 25 -20.47 3.39 0.81
N ALA A 26 -21.68 3.81 1.19
CA ALA A 26 -22.20 5.12 0.86
C ALA A 26 -21.22 6.17 1.40
N ARG A 27 -20.51 6.82 0.48
CA ARG A 27 -19.58 7.91 0.79
C ARG A 27 -20.26 8.85 1.77
N ILE A 28 -19.76 8.90 3.01
CA ILE A 28 -20.25 9.83 4.02
C ILE A 28 -19.96 11.25 3.52
N SER A 29 -20.96 11.84 2.84
CA SER A 29 -20.89 13.14 2.19
C SER A 29 -21.23 14.27 3.16
N ASN A 30 -22.00 13.97 4.21
CA ASN A 30 -22.33 14.90 5.28
C ASN A 30 -21.06 15.20 6.13
N PRO A 31 -20.63 16.46 6.24
CA PRO A 31 -19.42 16.83 6.99
C PRO A 31 -19.47 16.47 8.47
N VAL A 32 -20.63 16.55 9.12
CA VAL A 32 -20.81 16.23 10.54
C VAL A 32 -20.64 14.74 10.76
N LEU A 33 -21.34 13.92 9.96
CA LEU A 33 -21.20 12.45 10.02
C LEU A 33 -19.77 12.02 9.71
N ARG A 34 -19.10 12.71 8.77
CA ARG A 34 -17.69 12.45 8.45
C ARG A 34 -16.80 12.73 9.66
N SER A 35 -17.01 13.84 10.35
CA SER A 35 -16.25 14.19 11.56
C SER A 35 -16.43 13.15 12.66
N ILE A 36 -17.68 12.79 12.97
CA ILE A 36 -18.00 11.76 13.99
C ILE A 36 -17.35 10.42 13.62
N THR A 37 -17.45 10.01 12.35
CA THR A 37 -16.85 8.76 11.88
C THR A 37 -15.33 8.79 12.00
N ASN A 38 -14.68 9.90 11.65
CA ASN A 38 -13.25 10.05 11.82
C ASN A 38 -12.83 9.96 13.29
N GLU A 39 -13.58 10.58 14.21
CA GLU A 39 -13.34 10.45 15.65
C GLU A 39 -13.51 9.01 16.13
N MET A 40 -14.56 8.31 15.69
CA MET A 40 -14.77 6.90 16.02
C MET A 40 -13.60 6.04 15.54
N ILE A 41 -13.08 6.26 14.34
CA ILE A 41 -11.92 5.52 13.81
C ILE A 41 -10.65 5.84 14.63
N LEU A 42 -10.41 7.12 14.97
CA LEU A 42 -9.27 7.52 15.81
C LEU A 42 -9.29 6.78 17.15
N LEU A 43 -10.46 6.67 17.79
CA LEU A 43 -10.65 5.99 19.07
C LEU A 43 -10.53 4.47 18.92
N GLN A 44 -11.22 3.86 17.95
CA GLN A 44 -11.23 2.41 17.75
C GLN A 44 -9.83 1.83 17.50
N TYR A 45 -9.00 2.55 16.73
CA TYR A 45 -7.63 2.13 16.40
C TYR A 45 -6.56 2.75 17.31
N ASN A 46 -6.95 3.52 18.33
CA ASN A 46 -6.05 4.24 19.23
C ASN A 46 -4.95 5.02 18.47
N LEU A 47 -5.37 5.80 17.47
CA LEU A 47 -4.46 6.49 16.56
C LEU A 47 -3.82 7.70 17.26
N SER A 48 -2.50 7.70 17.36
CA SER A 48 -1.75 8.82 17.90
C SER A 48 -1.96 10.08 17.06
N VAL A 49 -2.14 11.21 17.72
CA VAL A 49 -2.21 12.56 17.13
C VAL A 49 -1.06 13.44 17.62
N GLU A 50 -0.01 12.80 18.12
CA GLU A 50 1.18 13.49 18.62
C GLU A 50 1.82 14.37 17.54
N HIS A 51 2.43 15.45 18.00
CA HIS A 51 3.18 16.36 17.14
C HIS A 51 4.56 15.77 16.86
N PHE A 52 4.97 15.83 15.59
CA PHE A 52 6.29 15.40 15.15
C PHE A 52 6.85 16.40 14.14
N SER A 53 8.18 16.48 14.06
CA SER A 53 8.86 17.33 13.10
C SER A 53 8.79 16.73 11.69
N LEU A 54 8.66 17.60 10.69
CA LEU A 54 8.73 17.20 9.29
C LEU A 54 10.20 17.05 8.87
N ASN A 55 10.49 15.95 8.18
CA ASN A 55 11.74 15.75 7.46
C ASN A 55 11.47 15.39 5.99
N SER A 56 12.51 15.36 5.16
CA SER A 56 12.37 15.10 3.72
C SER A 56 11.75 13.73 3.41
N SER A 57 12.11 12.69 4.17
CA SER A 57 11.52 11.35 4.07
C SER A 57 10.02 11.39 4.32
N LEU A 58 9.58 11.99 5.44
CA LEU A 58 8.18 12.09 5.80
C LEU A 58 7.36 12.93 4.79
N ILE A 59 7.95 13.98 4.22
CA ILE A 59 7.30 14.75 3.13
C ILE A 59 7.04 13.86 1.92
N TYR A 60 7.97 12.98 1.56
CA TYR A 60 7.74 12.00 0.50
C TYR A 60 6.55 11.07 0.84
N TYR A 61 6.43 10.59 2.08
CA TYR A 61 5.28 9.77 2.50
C TYR A 61 3.96 10.52 2.37
N ILE A 62 3.90 11.75 2.85
CA ILE A 62 2.70 12.58 2.80
C ILE A 62 2.27 12.81 1.35
N ASN A 63 3.22 13.09 0.45
CA ASN A 63 2.94 13.39 -0.96
C ASN A 63 2.50 12.14 -1.75
N ASN A 64 2.94 10.96 -1.34
CA ASN A 64 2.62 9.70 -2.02
C ASN A 64 1.57 8.86 -1.28
N TRP A 65 0.89 9.42 -0.26
CA TRP A 65 0.02 8.66 0.65
C TRP A 65 -0.99 7.75 -0.05
N LYS A 66 -1.69 8.30 -1.05
CA LYS A 66 -2.71 7.56 -1.81
C LYS A 66 -2.14 6.53 -2.79
N LEU A 67 -0.85 6.58 -3.09
CA LEU A 67 -0.19 5.67 -4.01
C LEU A 67 0.36 4.43 -3.30
N PHE A 68 0.50 4.44 -1.97
CA PHE A 68 1.08 3.31 -1.24
C PHE A 68 0.39 1.97 -1.48
N PRO A 69 -0.95 1.87 -1.59
CA PRO A 69 -1.60 0.62 -1.99
C PRO A 69 -1.12 0.10 -3.34
N LEU A 70 -0.93 0.99 -4.33
CA LEU A 70 -0.45 0.63 -5.66
C LEU A 70 1.04 0.27 -5.65
N ILE A 71 1.85 1.03 -4.90
CA ILE A 71 3.28 0.74 -4.69
C ILE A 71 3.43 -0.65 -4.07
N CYS A 72 2.65 -0.94 -3.02
CA CYS A 72 2.62 -2.25 -2.36
C CYS A 72 2.25 -3.36 -3.36
N LEU A 73 1.20 -3.16 -4.15
CA LEU A 73 0.79 -4.13 -5.16
C LEU A 73 1.90 -4.45 -6.16
N LEU A 74 2.52 -3.41 -6.72
CA LEU A 74 3.61 -3.53 -7.69
C LEU A 74 4.85 -4.18 -7.08
N SER A 75 5.23 -3.79 -5.86
CA SER A 75 6.31 -4.43 -5.11
C SER A 75 6.03 -5.91 -4.89
N GLY A 76 4.83 -6.28 -4.48
CA GLY A 76 4.42 -7.67 -4.35
C GLY A 76 4.50 -8.43 -5.68
N CYS A 77 4.01 -7.83 -6.75
CA CYS A 77 4.07 -8.42 -8.09
C CYS A 77 5.50 -8.65 -8.56
N HIS A 78 6.42 -7.74 -8.22
CA HIS A 78 7.84 -7.87 -8.55
C HIS A 78 8.42 -9.18 -8.00
N PHE A 79 8.16 -9.48 -6.73
CA PHE A 79 8.60 -10.73 -6.09
C PHE A 79 7.89 -11.97 -6.63
N TYR A 80 6.66 -11.83 -7.12
CA TYR A 80 5.90 -12.92 -7.75
C TYR A 80 6.16 -13.06 -9.27
N ARG A 81 7.06 -12.29 -9.89
CA ARG A 81 7.24 -12.32 -11.36
C ARG A 81 7.49 -13.72 -11.92
N GLU A 82 8.33 -14.51 -11.25
CA GLU A 82 8.68 -15.86 -11.70
C GLU A 82 7.45 -16.78 -11.64
N ARG A 83 6.63 -16.64 -10.58
CA ARG A 83 5.36 -17.37 -10.44
C ARG A 83 4.33 -16.99 -11.50
N PHE A 84 4.28 -15.74 -11.93
CA PHE A 84 3.42 -15.35 -13.05
C PHE A 84 3.88 -15.99 -14.36
N ALA A 85 5.18 -16.19 -14.58
CA ALA A 85 5.69 -16.87 -15.77
C ALA A 85 5.38 -18.38 -15.78
N GLU A 86 5.15 -18.99 -14.61
CA GLU A 86 4.75 -20.40 -14.51
C GLU A 86 3.34 -20.62 -15.10
N ARG A 87 3.16 -21.73 -15.82
CA ARG A 87 1.84 -22.25 -16.27
C ARG A 87 0.96 -21.26 -17.03
N GLY A 88 1.54 -20.25 -17.68
CA GLY A 88 0.80 -19.26 -18.46
C GLY A 88 -0.04 -18.27 -17.64
N PHE A 89 0.18 -18.20 -16.31
CA PHE A 89 -0.52 -17.24 -15.45
C PHE A 89 -0.29 -15.78 -15.87
N PHE A 90 0.81 -15.51 -16.55
CA PHE A 90 1.16 -14.21 -17.09
C PHE A 90 0.01 -13.60 -17.93
N TYR A 91 -0.69 -14.42 -18.72
CA TYR A 91 -1.80 -13.95 -19.55
C TYR A 91 -3.08 -13.63 -18.76
N LYS A 92 -3.18 -14.09 -17.50
CA LYS A 92 -4.25 -13.73 -16.55
C LYS A 92 -3.94 -12.46 -15.76
N VAL A 93 -2.70 -11.99 -15.77
CA VAL A 93 -2.29 -10.75 -15.11
C VAL A 93 -2.77 -9.55 -15.94
N PRO A 94 -3.43 -8.53 -15.36
CA PRO A 94 -3.85 -7.32 -16.09
C PRO A 94 -2.73 -6.67 -16.91
N ASP A 95 -3.07 -6.06 -18.05
CA ASP A 95 -2.10 -5.47 -18.99
C ASP A 95 -1.13 -4.47 -18.35
N VAL A 96 -1.65 -3.57 -17.51
CA VAL A 96 -0.82 -2.59 -16.80
C VAL A 96 0.24 -3.27 -15.91
N LEU A 97 -0.10 -4.39 -15.29
CA LEU A 97 0.84 -5.14 -14.47
C LEU A 97 1.81 -5.96 -15.31
N ARG A 98 1.37 -6.53 -16.43
CA ARG A 98 2.28 -7.17 -17.41
C ARG A 98 3.32 -6.18 -17.92
N ASN A 99 2.88 -4.99 -18.34
CA ASN A 99 3.75 -3.93 -18.84
C ASN A 99 4.81 -3.54 -17.80
N TYR A 100 4.41 -3.40 -16.53
CA TYR A 100 5.34 -3.20 -15.42
C TYR A 100 6.38 -4.33 -15.30
N LEU A 101 5.93 -5.59 -15.24
CA LEU A 101 6.80 -6.75 -15.04
C LEU A 101 7.77 -6.97 -16.21
N SER A 102 7.36 -6.64 -17.43
CA SER A 102 8.20 -6.70 -18.63
C SER A 102 9.22 -5.57 -18.71
N ALA A 103 8.90 -4.37 -18.20
CA ALA A 103 9.75 -3.18 -18.32
C ALA A 103 10.93 -3.15 -17.34
N ILE A 104 10.84 -3.85 -16.20
CA ILE A 104 11.89 -3.83 -15.18
C ILE A 104 12.80 -5.06 -15.32
N PRO A 105 14.11 -4.88 -15.58
CA PRO A 105 15.05 -6.00 -15.64
C PRO A 105 15.15 -6.69 -14.27
N VAL A 106 15.32 -8.01 -14.28
CA VAL A 106 15.57 -8.79 -13.06
C VAL A 106 16.93 -8.40 -12.52
N GLU A 107 16.99 -7.63 -11.44
CA GLU A 107 18.23 -7.54 -10.66
C GLU A 107 18.35 -8.85 -9.85
N ILE A 108 19.17 -9.77 -10.37
CA ILE A 108 19.33 -11.16 -9.90
C ILE A 108 19.82 -11.25 -8.43
N ASN A 109 20.17 -10.13 -7.81
CA ASN A 109 20.71 -10.09 -6.45
C ASN A 109 19.67 -10.25 -5.33
N GLU A 110 18.36 -10.20 -5.62
CA GLU A 110 17.32 -10.42 -4.61
C GLU A 110 17.01 -11.91 -4.35
N LYS A 111 17.63 -12.82 -5.10
CA LYS A 111 17.30 -14.27 -5.17
C LYS A 111 17.65 -15.12 -3.94
N ALA A 112 18.29 -14.59 -2.90
CA ALA A 112 18.85 -15.49 -1.91
C ALA A 112 17.84 -16.14 -0.94
N ARG A 113 16.63 -15.60 -0.68
CA ARG A 113 15.80 -16.17 0.42
C ARG A 113 14.27 -16.19 0.29
N TYR A 114 13.62 -15.33 -0.50
CA TYR A 114 12.15 -15.35 -0.55
C TYR A 114 11.65 -16.23 -1.69
N LYS A 115 11.04 -17.38 -1.34
CA LYS A 115 10.34 -18.25 -2.29
C LYS A 115 8.84 -17.95 -2.21
N PRO A 116 8.26 -17.18 -3.16
CA PRO A 116 6.83 -16.87 -3.16
C PRO A 116 5.99 -18.15 -3.22
N GLY A 117 4.88 -18.14 -2.50
CA GLY A 117 3.90 -19.23 -2.45
C GLY A 117 2.96 -19.22 -3.66
N ILE A 118 1.68 -19.57 -3.42
CA ILE A 118 0.63 -19.50 -4.43
C ILE A 118 0.32 -18.03 -4.74
N VAL A 119 0.13 -17.72 -6.02
CA VAL A 119 -0.31 -16.39 -6.49
C VAL A 119 -1.75 -16.16 -6.04
N ASN A 120 -1.96 -15.21 -5.13
CA ASN A 120 -3.27 -14.65 -4.77
C ASN A 120 -3.09 -13.24 -4.18
N TYR A 121 -4.20 -12.49 -4.03
CA TYR A 121 -4.18 -11.11 -3.53
C TYR A 121 -3.42 -10.99 -2.20
N GLN A 122 -3.83 -11.79 -1.21
CA GLN A 122 -3.30 -11.70 0.15
C GLN A 122 -1.79 -11.93 0.18
N ASN A 123 -1.29 -12.90 -0.58
CA ASN A 123 0.13 -13.24 -0.65
C ASN A 123 0.94 -12.15 -1.37
N ILE A 124 0.40 -11.56 -2.43
CA ILE A 124 1.02 -10.44 -3.16
C ILE A 124 1.10 -9.21 -2.24
N ILE A 125 -0.01 -8.83 -1.61
CA ILE A 125 -0.05 -7.69 -0.68
C ILE A 125 0.83 -7.94 0.53
N THR A 126 0.87 -9.16 1.07
CA THR A 126 1.76 -9.51 2.18
C THR A 126 3.22 -9.26 1.80
N CYS A 127 3.62 -9.73 0.63
CA CYS A 127 4.97 -9.53 0.13
C CYS A 127 5.27 -8.05 -0.11
N GLY A 128 4.37 -7.33 -0.78
CA GLY A 128 4.50 -5.89 -1.03
C GLY A 128 4.61 -5.08 0.26
N PHE A 129 3.77 -5.37 1.24
CA PHE A 129 3.77 -4.69 2.54
C PHE A 129 5.09 -4.94 3.29
N SER A 130 5.59 -6.18 3.26
CA SER A 130 6.89 -6.54 3.81
C SER A 130 8.04 -5.72 3.21
N THR A 131 7.98 -5.33 1.94
CA THR A 131 9.02 -4.46 1.33
C THR A 131 8.98 -3.01 1.83
N LEU A 132 7.80 -2.53 2.25
CA LEU A 132 7.61 -1.14 2.69
C LEU A 132 7.88 -0.97 4.20
N LEU A 133 7.77 -2.06 4.98
CA LEU A 133 7.97 -2.07 6.43
C LEU A 133 9.26 -1.37 6.91
N PRO A 134 10.46 -1.63 6.33
CA PRO A 134 11.70 -0.97 6.78
C PRO A 134 11.63 0.55 6.73
N TYR A 135 10.94 1.09 5.73
CA TYR A 135 10.84 2.52 5.50
C TYR A 135 9.73 3.18 6.34
N VAL A 136 8.63 2.46 6.56
CA VAL A 136 7.51 2.91 7.40
C VAL A 136 7.92 2.93 8.88
N ARG A 137 8.67 1.92 9.35
CA ARG A 137 9.14 1.83 10.74
C ARG A 137 10.05 2.99 11.18
N GLN A 138 10.62 3.74 10.23
CA GLN A 138 11.42 4.93 10.49
C GLN A 138 10.58 6.21 10.66
N GLN A 139 9.27 6.15 10.40
CA GLN A 139 8.37 7.30 10.48
C GLN A 139 7.81 7.46 11.90
N PRO A 140 7.25 8.63 12.26
CA PRO A 140 6.55 8.80 13.53
C PRO A 140 5.41 7.80 13.72
N LEU A 141 5.14 7.39 14.96
CA LEU A 141 4.12 6.38 15.29
C LEU A 141 2.76 6.67 14.64
N ALA A 142 2.33 7.94 14.66
CA ALA A 142 1.10 8.39 14.04
C ALA A 142 1.01 8.03 12.54
N MET A 143 2.13 8.06 11.81
CA MET A 143 2.18 7.70 10.39
C MET A 143 2.22 6.19 10.20
N GLN A 144 2.94 5.47 11.07
CA GLN A 144 2.99 4.00 11.03
C GLN A 144 1.60 3.38 11.22
N GLN A 145 0.88 3.80 12.26
CA GLN A 145 -0.47 3.30 12.54
C GLN A 145 -1.43 3.54 11.37
N ARG A 146 -1.35 4.72 10.74
CA ARG A 146 -2.21 5.09 9.61
C ARG A 146 -1.83 4.39 8.32
N PHE A 147 -0.56 4.01 8.16
CA PHE A 147 -0.10 3.27 6.99
C PHE A 147 -0.77 1.90 6.92
N ASN A 148 -0.89 1.19 8.05
CA ASN A 148 -1.59 -0.10 8.11
C ASN A 148 -3.05 0.00 7.66
N LEU A 149 -3.72 1.11 8.01
CA LEU A 149 -5.12 1.34 7.66
C LEU A 149 -5.37 1.47 6.15
N LEU A 150 -4.33 1.69 5.33
CA LEU A 150 -4.45 1.71 3.87
C LEU A 150 -4.73 0.34 3.25
N PHE A 151 -4.56 -0.74 4.02
CA PHE A 151 -4.62 -2.12 3.55
C PHE A 151 -5.69 -2.92 4.31
N PRO A 152 -6.04 -4.13 3.86
CA PRO A 152 -6.78 -5.10 4.67
C PRO A 152 -6.19 -5.35 6.07
N ASP A 153 -6.99 -5.86 6.99
CA ASP A 153 -6.58 -6.15 8.38
C ASP A 153 -5.50 -7.23 8.50
N PHE A 154 -5.43 -8.20 7.58
CA PHE A 154 -4.41 -9.25 7.62
C PHE A 154 -2.97 -8.71 7.61
N VAL A 155 -2.73 -7.47 7.16
CA VAL A 155 -1.37 -6.90 7.17
C VAL A 155 -0.85 -6.59 8.57
N ASP A 156 -1.73 -6.46 9.57
CA ASP A 156 -1.36 -6.10 10.93
C ASP A 156 -0.48 -7.19 11.59
N HIS A 157 -0.55 -8.43 11.08
CA HIS A 157 0.25 -9.56 11.53
C HIS A 157 1.61 -9.67 10.82
N ILE A 158 1.89 -8.83 9.82
CA ILE A 158 3.12 -8.91 9.04
C ILE A 158 4.25 -8.21 9.79
N GLN A 159 5.26 -8.99 10.17
CA GLN A 159 6.40 -8.49 10.93
C GLN A 159 7.73 -8.59 10.19
N LEU A 160 7.83 -9.50 9.21
CA LEU A 160 9.07 -9.81 8.53
C LEU A 160 9.28 -8.83 7.36
N PRO A 161 10.30 -7.94 7.42
CA PRO A 161 10.63 -7.11 6.29
C PRO A 161 11.26 -7.93 5.16
N LEU A 162 11.01 -7.52 3.93
CA LEU A 162 11.73 -8.01 2.75
C LEU A 162 12.62 -6.89 2.21
N PRO A 163 13.87 -7.18 1.81
CA PRO A 163 14.74 -6.18 1.24
C PRO A 163 14.20 -5.75 -0.13
N LEU A 164 14.16 -4.44 -0.38
CA LEU A 164 13.87 -3.86 -1.67
C LEU A 164 14.88 -2.75 -1.92
N ALA A 165 15.53 -2.75 -3.08
CA ALA A 165 16.45 -1.68 -3.42
C ALA A 165 15.72 -0.33 -3.49
N SER A 166 16.32 0.75 -2.98
CA SER A 166 15.72 2.10 -3.04
C SER A 166 15.47 2.55 -4.48
N THR A 167 16.39 2.24 -5.40
CA THR A 167 16.26 2.50 -6.84
C THR A 167 15.06 1.77 -7.45
N LEU A 168 14.76 0.55 -7.00
CA LEU A 168 13.60 -0.21 -7.43
C LEU A 168 12.30 0.40 -6.86
N LEU A 169 12.30 0.80 -5.58
CA LEU A 169 11.17 1.50 -4.98
C LEU A 169 10.85 2.82 -5.71
N GLU A 170 11.87 3.58 -6.13
CA GLU A 170 11.71 4.78 -6.95
C GLU A 170 11.06 4.48 -8.31
N ARG A 171 11.54 3.44 -9.00
CA ARG A 171 10.96 2.98 -10.27
C ARG A 171 9.50 2.54 -10.11
N ILE A 172 9.20 1.79 -9.05
CA ILE A 172 7.83 1.36 -8.70
C ILE A 172 6.95 2.59 -8.46
N THR A 173 7.44 3.55 -7.69
CA THR A 173 6.71 4.79 -7.38
C THR A 173 6.43 5.58 -8.65
N PHE A 174 7.42 5.71 -9.53
CA PHE A 174 7.26 6.40 -10.81
C PHE A 174 6.21 5.69 -11.69
N TYR A 175 6.27 4.36 -11.77
CA TYR A 175 5.30 3.58 -12.53
C TYR A 175 3.89 3.72 -11.96
N ALA A 176 3.73 3.65 -10.64
CA ALA A 176 2.46 3.83 -9.93
C ALA A 176 1.85 5.20 -10.21
N LYS A 177 2.68 6.26 -10.22
CA LYS A 177 2.24 7.62 -10.57
C LYS A 177 1.75 7.72 -12.00
N LYS A 178 2.51 7.17 -12.94
CA LYS A 178 2.23 7.27 -14.37
C LYS A 178 0.95 6.53 -14.77
N ASN A 179 0.69 5.37 -14.16
CA ASN A 179 -0.41 4.46 -14.54
C ASN A 179 -1.50 4.38 -13.47
N ARG A 180 -1.65 5.44 -12.67
CA ARG A 180 -2.53 5.45 -11.49
C ARG A 180 -3.97 5.05 -11.81
N ASP A 181 -4.57 5.64 -12.83
CA ASP A 181 -5.99 5.45 -13.15
C ASP A 181 -6.30 4.00 -13.60
N GLU A 182 -5.34 3.32 -14.21
CA GLU A 182 -5.46 1.91 -14.58
C GLU A 182 -5.28 0.99 -13.37
N LEU A 183 -4.30 1.31 -12.52
CA LEU A 183 -4.00 0.55 -11.30
C LEU A 183 -5.09 0.69 -10.23
N ASP A 184 -5.72 1.86 -10.10
CA ASP A 184 -6.83 2.09 -9.16
C ASP A 184 -8.05 1.22 -9.47
N LYS A 185 -8.23 0.79 -10.74
CA LYS A 185 -9.29 -0.16 -11.13
C LYS A 185 -9.03 -1.59 -10.63
N LEU A 186 -7.76 -1.92 -10.30
CA LEU A 186 -7.33 -3.24 -9.87
C LEU A 186 -7.22 -3.37 -8.35
N SER A 187 -6.91 -2.28 -7.65
CA SER A 187 -6.49 -2.29 -6.24
C SER A 187 -7.54 -2.83 -5.27
N CYS A 188 -8.83 -2.82 -5.67
CA CYS A 188 -9.95 -3.32 -4.87
C CYS A 188 -10.57 -4.64 -5.38
N THR A 189 -10.13 -5.16 -6.53
CA THR A 189 -10.83 -6.25 -7.24
C THR A 189 -9.93 -7.42 -7.62
N TRP A 190 -8.61 -7.23 -7.68
CA TRP A 190 -7.74 -8.24 -8.23
C TRP A 190 -7.55 -9.43 -7.27
N CYS A 191 -7.89 -10.63 -7.74
CA CYS A 191 -7.95 -11.91 -7.00
C CYS A 191 -9.08 -12.03 -5.95
N CYS A 192 -10.18 -11.27 -6.12
CA CYS A 192 -11.46 -11.58 -5.47
C CYS A 192 -12.32 -12.59 -6.25
N ASP A 193 -11.84 -13.03 -7.43
CA ASP A 193 -12.42 -14.11 -8.25
C ASP A 193 -11.57 -15.38 -8.18
#